data_AF-A0A7J4M6G7-F1
#
_entry.id   AF-A0A7J4M6G7-F1
#
_cell.length_a   1.000
_cell.length_b   1.000
_cell.length_c   1.000
_cell.angle_alpha   90.00
_cell.angle_beta   90.00
_cell.angle_gamma   90.00
#
_symmetry.space_group_name_H-M   'P 1'
#
loop_
_entity.id
_entity.type
_entity.pdbx_description
1 polymer ?
#
loop_
_entity_poly.entity_id
_entity_poly.type
_entity_poly.pdbx_seq_one_letter_code
_entity_poly.pdbx_strand_id
1 'polypeptide(L)'
;MKGEIRNYLIASSILIGSCIGAGVLGIPYVASKSGFLIALFYIFFVGGIILLINLYLGEVALRTNRTHQLSGYTEKYLGTKWRKLMEFAFIFGVYSAIVAYLIGMGESLSFLIFKTLDYSIYFGIFSGFVMMFLLWKGVQGLKRFEKFGVI
;
A
#
# COMPACT_ATOMS: atom_id res chain seq x y z
N MET A 1 19.29 -6.50 -23.45
CA MET A 1 17.94 -6.08 -23.93
C MET A 1 16.77 -6.92 -23.39
N LYS A 2 16.56 -8.20 -23.77
CA LYS A 2 15.38 -8.97 -23.26
C LYS A 2 15.32 -9.10 -21.73
N GLY A 3 16.47 -9.19 -21.06
CA GLY A 3 16.54 -9.30 -19.59
C GLY A 3 16.18 -8.01 -18.84
N GLU A 4 16.58 -6.84 -19.35
CA GLU A 4 16.31 -5.55 -18.69
C GLU A 4 14.84 -5.15 -18.79
N ILE A 5 14.23 -5.33 -19.97
CA ILE A 5 12.79 -5.09 -20.18
C ILE A 5 11.97 -5.99 -19.24
N ARG A 6 12.36 -7.26 -19.10
CA ARG A 6 11.71 -8.19 -18.17
C ARG A 6 11.80 -7.71 -16.73
N ASN A 7 12.97 -7.24 -16.29
CA ASN A 7 13.15 -6.76 -14.92
C ASN A 7 12.35 -5.46 -14.66
N TYR A 8 12.31 -4.56 -15.64
CA TYR A 8 11.50 -3.34 -15.58
C TYR A 8 10.00 -3.66 -15.44
N LEU A 9 9.49 -4.60 -16.24
CA LEU A 9 8.10 -5.03 -16.16
C LEU A 9 7.79 -5.68 -14.81
N ILE A 10 8.65 -6.57 -14.31
CA ILE A 10 8.48 -7.20 -12.99
C ILE A 10 8.44 -6.14 -11.88
N ALA A 11 9.39 -5.19 -11.89
CA ALA A 11 9.42 -4.12 -10.89
C ALA A 11 8.17 -3.24 -10.96
N SER A 12 7.72 -2.89 -12.16
CA SER A 12 6.52 -2.09 -12.39
C SER A 12 5.27 -2.82 -11.89
N SER A 13 5.13 -4.12 -12.17
CA SER A 13 3.98 -4.90 -11.72
C SER A 13 3.95 -5.05 -10.19
N ILE A 14 5.11 -5.23 -9.53
CA ILE A 14 5.19 -5.26 -8.07
C ILE A 14 4.78 -3.90 -7.47
N LEU A 15 5.23 -2.80 -8.08
CA LEU A 15 4.82 -1.45 -7.64
C LEU A 15 3.31 -1.25 -7.81
N ILE A 16 2.74 -1.60 -8.96
CA ILE A 16 1.29 -1.51 -9.21
C ILE A 16 0.51 -2.37 -8.19
N GLY A 17 0.92 -3.62 -7.98
CA GLY A 17 0.26 -4.52 -7.04
C GLY A 17 0.34 -4.06 -5.58
N SER A 18 1.40 -3.35 -5.19
CA SER A 18 1.52 -2.75 -3.86
C SER A 18 0.76 -1.43 -3.69
N CYS A 19 0.49 -0.71 -4.79
CA CYS A 19 -0.34 0.48 -4.78
C CYS A 19 -1.84 0.17 -4.78
N ILE A 20 -2.27 -0.89 -5.49
CA ILE A 20 -3.67 -1.32 -5.52
C ILE A 20 -3.99 -1.99 -4.18
N GLY A 21 -4.98 -1.45 -3.47
CA GLY A 21 -5.32 -1.87 -2.12
C GLY A 21 -6.81 -1.87 -1.83
N ALA A 22 -7.16 -2.13 -0.56
CA ALA A 22 -8.54 -2.17 -0.09
C ALA A 22 -9.32 -0.86 -0.36
N GLY A 23 -8.62 0.27 -0.48
CA GLY A 23 -9.22 1.57 -0.81
C GLY A 23 -10.00 1.59 -2.14
N VAL A 24 -9.66 0.72 -3.10
CA VAL A 24 -10.39 0.61 -4.37
C VAL A 24 -11.85 0.21 -4.16
N LEU A 25 -12.14 -0.60 -3.14
CA LEU A 25 -13.50 -1.03 -2.80
C LEU A 25 -14.38 0.12 -2.29
N GLY A 26 -13.77 1.17 -1.73
CA GLY A 26 -14.48 2.36 -1.25
C GLY A 26 -14.82 3.37 -2.35
N ILE A 27 -14.14 3.33 -3.50
CA ILE A 27 -14.32 4.32 -4.58
C ILE A 27 -15.77 4.33 -5.10
N PRO A 28 -16.41 3.19 -5.43
CA PRO A 28 -17.79 3.18 -5.90
C PRO A 28 -18.77 3.73 -4.85
N TYR A 29 -18.55 3.43 -3.57
CA TYR A 29 -19.39 3.94 -2.49
C TYR A 29 -19.31 5.47 -2.41
N VAL A 30 -18.11 6.04 -2.39
CA VAL A 30 -17.92 7.50 -2.37
C VAL A 30 -18.50 8.14 -3.64
N ALA A 31 -18.32 7.52 -4.81
CA ALA A 31 -18.91 8.02 -6.06
C ALA A 31 -20.44 8.00 -6.04
N SER A 32 -21.07 6.99 -5.42
CA SER A 32 -22.53 6.93 -5.26
C SER A 32 -23.07 8.01 -4.34
N LYS A 33 -22.27 8.46 -3.36
CA LYS A 33 -22.67 9.48 -2.37
C LYS A 33 -22.36 10.91 -2.81
N SER A 34 -21.20 11.13 -3.42
CA SER A 34 -20.71 12.44 -3.83
C SER A 34 -21.04 12.79 -5.29
N GLY A 35 -21.37 11.81 -6.11
CA GLY A 35 -21.58 11.97 -7.55
C GLY A 35 -20.33 11.65 -8.37
N PHE A 36 -20.54 11.13 -9.58
CA PHE A 36 -19.46 10.64 -10.45
C PHE A 36 -18.40 11.69 -10.77
N LEU A 37 -18.81 12.91 -11.14
CA LEU A 37 -17.87 13.98 -11.52
C LEU A 37 -16.98 14.42 -10.36
N ILE A 38 -17.53 14.47 -9.15
CA ILE A 38 -16.80 14.86 -7.94
C ILE A 38 -15.79 13.78 -7.55
N ALA A 39 -16.22 12.51 -7.56
CA ALA A 39 -15.31 11.40 -7.34
C ALA A 39 -14.18 11.35 -8.39
N LEU A 40 -14.50 11.57 -9.66
CA LEU A 40 -13.52 11.61 -10.75
C LEU A 40 -12.51 12.74 -10.56
N PHE A 41 -12.97 13.93 -10.19
CA PHE A 41 -12.09 15.05 -9.87
C PHE A 41 -11.09 14.69 -8.76
N TYR A 42 -11.56 14.10 -7.65
CA TYR A 42 -10.68 13.69 -6.56
C TYR A 42 -9.67 12.61 -6.96
N ILE A 43 -10.07 11.65 -7.80
CA ILE A 43 -9.16 10.63 -8.32
C ILE A 43 -8.00 11.28 -9.09
N PHE A 44 -8.30 12.20 -10.02
CA PHE A 44 -7.24 12.88 -10.78
C PHE A 44 -6.43 13.85 -9.93
N PHE A 45 -7.06 14.58 -9.02
CA PHE A 45 -6.38 15.55 -8.16
C PHE A 45 -5.40 14.86 -7.20
N VAL A 46 -5.87 13.86 -6.44
CA VAL A 46 -5.01 13.10 -5.52
C VAL A 46 -3.99 12.26 -6.29
N GLY A 47 -4.41 11.65 -7.40
CA GLY A 47 -3.51 10.93 -8.30
C GLY A 47 -2.38 11.80 -8.84
N GLY A 48 -2.68 13.04 -9.22
CA GLY A 48 -1.68 14.02 -9.67
C GLY A 48 -0.68 14.40 -8.57
N ILE A 49 -1.16 14.61 -7.34
CA ILE A 49 -0.28 14.88 -6.18
C ILE A 49 0.65 13.69 -5.94
N ILE A 50 0.12 12.46 -5.92
CA ILE A 50 0.90 11.24 -5.71
C ILE A 50 1.91 11.03 -6.85
N LEU A 51 1.53 11.32 -8.09
CA LEU A 51 2.43 11.25 -9.24
C LEU A 51 3.61 12.20 -9.07
N LEU A 52 3.36 13.46 -8.73
CA LEU A 52 4.42 14.45 -8.49
C LEU A 52 5.36 14.02 -7.34
N ILE A 53 4.80 13.53 -6.23
CA ILE A 53 5.60 13.03 -5.10
C ILE A 53 6.51 11.88 -5.54
N ASN A 54 6.01 10.93 -6.34
CA ASN A 54 6.80 9.81 -6.84
C ASN A 54 7.90 10.26 -7.82
N LEU A 55 7.62 11.25 -8.67
CA LEU A 55 8.64 11.84 -9.56
C LEU A 55 9.75 12.52 -8.76
N TYR A 56 9.40 13.29 -7.73
CA TYR A 56 10.39 13.90 -6.83
C TYR A 56 11.21 12.86 -6.07
N LEU A 57 10.57 11.80 -5.58
CA LEU A 57 11.27 10.69 -4.92
C LEU A 57 12.21 9.96 -5.89
N GLY A 58 11.78 9.77 -7.15
CA GLY A 58 12.61 9.20 -8.22
C GLY A 58 13.87 10.03 -8.48
N GLU A 59 13.75 11.36 -8.56
CA GLU A 59 14.88 12.26 -8.73
C GLU A 59 15.86 12.17 -7.54
N VAL A 60 15.34 12.15 -6.31
CA VAL A 60 16.15 12.00 -5.09
C VAL A 60 16.89 10.66 -5.07
N ALA A 61 16.22 9.58 -5.48
CA ALA A 61 16.80 8.24 -5.57
C ALA A 61 17.90 8.18 -6.64
N LEU A 62 17.69 8.75 -7.83
CA LEU A 62 18.67 8.79 -8.91
C LEU A 62 19.90 9.63 -8.57
N ARG A 63 19.73 10.71 -7.79
CA ARG A 63 20.83 11.57 -7.33
C ARG A 63 21.58 11.02 -6.11
N THR A 64 21.17 9.88 -5.56
CA THR A 64 21.80 9.28 -4.40
C THR A 64 22.49 7.96 -4.76
N ASN A 65 23.81 7.92 -4.60
CA ASN A 65 24.62 6.73 -4.90
C ASN A 65 24.30 5.46 -4.08
N ARG A 66 23.45 5.56 -3.05
CA ARG A 66 23.07 4.44 -2.18
C ARG A 66 21.55 4.35 -2.07
N THR A 67 21.05 3.13 -1.95
CA THR A 67 19.63 2.89 -1.67
C THR A 67 19.36 3.13 -0.19
N HIS A 68 18.39 4.00 0.10
CA HIS A 68 17.94 4.29 1.45
C HIS A 68 16.43 4.03 1.58
N GLN A 69 15.96 3.83 2.82
CA GLN A 69 14.54 3.99 3.14
C GLN A 69 14.15 5.48 3.08
N LEU A 70 12.84 5.79 3.05
CA LEU A 70 12.36 7.19 3.04
C LEU A 70 12.97 8.02 4.18
N SER A 71 13.09 7.45 5.38
CA SER A 71 13.71 8.09 6.53
C SER A 71 15.20 8.40 6.30
N GLY A 72 15.93 7.50 5.65
CA GLY A 72 17.34 7.70 5.29
C GLY A 72 17.54 8.78 4.21
N TYR A 73 16.66 8.83 3.20
CA TYR A 73 16.66 9.96 2.25
C TYR A 73 16.35 11.28 2.97
N THR A 74 15.35 11.27 3.85
CA THR A 74 14.96 12.44 4.63
C THR A 74 16.12 12.95 5.49
N GLU A 75 16.85 12.07 6.16
CA GLU A 75 18.02 12.46 6.94
C GLU A 75 19.11 13.10 6.08
N LYS A 76 19.41 12.50 4.94
CA LYS A 76 20.47 12.98 4.05
C LYS A 76 20.17 14.39 3.52
N TYR A 77 18.92 14.69 3.17
CA TYR A 77 18.57 15.94 2.49
C TYR A 77 17.96 17.01 3.40
N LEU A 78 17.30 16.61 4.50
CA LEU A 78 16.60 17.53 5.40
C LEU A 78 17.20 17.52 6.82
N GLY A 79 17.93 16.47 7.20
CA GLY A 79 18.58 16.33 8.50
C GLY A 79 17.79 15.50 9.52
N THR A 80 18.42 15.23 10.67
CA THR A 80 17.93 14.23 11.65
C THR A 80 16.59 14.60 12.31
N LYS A 81 16.25 15.88 12.46
CA LYS A 81 14.93 16.30 12.99
C LYS A 81 13.80 15.79 12.09
N TRP A 82 13.95 15.94 10.78
CA TRP A 82 12.98 15.51 9.78
C TRP A 82 12.98 13.99 9.61
N ARG A 83 14.14 13.33 9.79
CA ARG A 83 14.19 11.86 9.86
C ARG A 83 13.22 11.32 10.90
N LYS A 84 13.26 11.86 12.14
CA LYS A 84 12.38 11.40 13.22
C LYS A 84 10.90 11.60 12.90
N LEU A 85 10.56 12.74 12.28
CA LEU A 85 9.19 12.99 11.83
C LEU A 85 8.75 11.99 10.75
N MET A 86 9.62 11.72 9.77
CA MET A 86 9.35 10.74 8.71
C MET A 86 9.22 9.32 9.27
N GLU A 87 10.07 8.94 10.22
CA GLU A 87 9.98 7.65 10.91
C GLU A 87 8.66 7.50 11.64
N PHE A 88 8.25 8.52 12.39
CA PHE A 88 6.95 8.53 13.06
C PHE A 88 5.79 8.42 12.06
N ALA A 89 5.78 9.25 11.01
CA ALA A 89 4.74 9.24 9.99
C ALA A 89 4.65 7.88 9.27
N PHE A 90 5.80 7.27 8.97
CA PHE A 90 5.86 5.97 8.33
C PHE A 90 5.33 4.86 9.24
N ILE A 91 5.76 4.82 10.50
CA ILE A 91 5.28 3.84 11.49
C ILE A 91 3.77 3.99 11.66
N PHE A 92 3.30 5.22 11.95
CA PHE A 92 1.89 5.50 12.13
C PHE A 92 1.06 5.09 10.89
N GLY A 93 1.52 5.48 9.70
CA GLY A 93 0.84 5.15 8.45
C GLY A 93 0.75 3.65 8.20
N VAL A 94 1.82 2.89 8.46
CA VAL A 94 1.81 1.43 8.32
C VAL A 94 0.84 0.79 9.31
N TYR A 95 0.84 1.21 10.57
CA TYR A 95 -0.11 0.68 11.57
C TYR A 95 -1.56 1.01 11.21
N SER A 96 -1.85 2.26 10.81
CA SER A 96 -3.19 2.66 10.37
C SER A 96 -3.64 1.87 9.14
N ALA A 97 -2.75 1.62 8.18
CA ALA A 97 -3.04 0.80 7.02
C ALA A 97 -3.39 -0.63 7.43
N ILE A 98 -2.57 -1.28 8.27
CA ILE A 98 -2.84 -2.65 8.74
C ILE A 98 -4.22 -2.74 9.41
N VAL A 99 -4.58 -1.79 10.27
CA VAL A 99 -5.90 -1.76 10.92
C VAL A 99 -7.02 -1.60 9.89
N ALA A 100 -6.89 -0.66 8.95
CA ALA A 100 -7.89 -0.47 7.89
C ALA A 100 -8.06 -1.73 7.01
N TYR A 101 -6.96 -2.43 6.70
CA TYR A 101 -7.00 -3.68 5.95
C TYR A 101 -7.70 -4.80 6.74
N LEU A 102 -7.45 -4.94 8.04
CA LEU A 102 -8.11 -5.95 8.86
C LEU A 102 -9.62 -5.69 8.96
N ILE A 103 -10.03 -4.42 9.10
CA ILE A 103 -11.44 -4.03 9.11
C ILE A 103 -12.10 -4.34 7.76
N GLY A 104 -11.53 -3.82 6.66
CA GLY A 104 -12.09 -4.02 5.33
C GLY A 104 -12.16 -5.50 4.91
N MET A 105 -11.14 -6.29 5.29
CA MET A 105 -11.16 -7.73 5.06
C MET A 105 -12.21 -8.44 5.90
N GLY A 106 -12.35 -8.06 7.19
CA GLY A 106 -13.37 -8.60 8.07
C GLY A 106 -14.80 -8.34 7.57
N GLU A 107 -15.10 -7.09 7.19
CA GLU A 107 -16.40 -6.70 6.63
C GLU A 107 -16.70 -7.44 5.32
N SER A 108 -15.72 -7.49 4.41
CA SER A 108 -15.87 -8.15 3.12
C SER A 108 -16.13 -9.65 3.28
N LEU A 109 -15.38 -10.35 4.15
CA LEU A 109 -15.52 -11.79 4.34
C LEU A 109 -16.83 -12.14 5.08
N SER A 110 -17.18 -11.36 6.10
CA SER A 110 -18.45 -11.51 6.82
C SER A 110 -19.64 -11.38 5.87
N PHE A 111 -19.62 -10.34 5.03
CA PHE A 111 -20.69 -10.09 4.07
C PHE A 111 -20.75 -11.16 2.97
N LEU A 112 -19.61 -11.62 2.45
CA LEU A 112 -19.60 -12.64 1.39
C LEU A 112 -20.10 -14.01 1.87
N ILE A 113 -19.77 -14.42 3.10
CA ILE A 113 -20.10 -15.75 3.62
C ILE A 113 -21.49 -15.77 4.25
N PHE A 114 -21.81 -14.78 5.10
CA PHE A 114 -23.03 -14.79 5.91
C PHE A 114 -24.03 -13.70 5.53
N LYS A 115 -23.71 -12.82 4.57
CA LYS A 115 -24.54 -11.67 4.17
C LYS A 115 -24.88 -10.73 5.33
N THR A 116 -24.10 -10.76 6.41
CA THR A 116 -24.21 -9.86 7.57
C THR A 116 -22.84 -9.29 7.91
N LEU A 117 -22.83 -8.18 8.66
CA LEU A 117 -21.61 -7.55 9.19
C LEU A 117 -21.33 -7.94 10.65
N ASP A 118 -22.22 -8.71 11.30
CA ASP A 118 -22.10 -9.08 12.72
C ASP A 118 -20.80 -9.85 13.03
N TYR A 119 -20.27 -10.57 12.04
CA TYR A 119 -19.05 -11.38 12.20
C TYR A 119 -17.76 -10.67 11.75
N SER A 120 -17.83 -9.39 11.37
CA SER A 120 -16.70 -8.67 10.76
C SER A 120 -15.46 -8.62 11.66
N ILE A 121 -15.64 -8.39 12.98
CA ILE A 121 -14.54 -8.35 13.93
C ILE A 121 -13.86 -9.71 14.05
N TYR A 122 -14.63 -10.81 14.10
CA TYR A 122 -14.08 -12.16 14.19
C TYR A 122 -13.28 -12.52 12.95
N PHE A 123 -13.77 -12.18 11.75
CA PHE A 123 -13.03 -12.39 10.51
C PHE A 123 -11.80 -11.49 10.39
N GLY A 124 -11.87 -10.25 10.87
CA GLY A 124 -10.72 -9.36 10.95
C GLY A 124 -9.61 -9.95 11.83
N ILE A 125 -9.94 -10.38 13.05
CA ILE A 125 -9.00 -11.03 13.97
C ILE A 125 -8.44 -12.32 13.37
N PHE A 126 -9.30 -13.16 12.81
CA PHE A 126 -8.90 -14.39 12.13
C PHE A 126 -7.89 -14.13 11.01
N SER A 127 -8.15 -13.14 10.15
CA SER A 127 -7.23 -12.76 9.07
C SER A 127 -5.89 -12.24 9.60
N GLY A 128 -5.90 -11.52 10.72
CA GLY A 128 -4.69 -11.10 11.43
C GLY A 128 -3.85 -12.27 11.93
N PHE A 129 -4.48 -13.27 12.54
CA PHE A 129 -3.79 -14.49 12.96
C PHE A 129 -3.23 -15.29 11.79
N VAL A 130 -3.98 -15.41 10.69
CA VAL A 130 -3.50 -16.05 9.46
C VAL A 130 -2.27 -15.33 8.93
N MET A 131 -2.31 -13.99 8.86
CA MET A 131 -1.18 -13.19 8.38
C MET A 131 0.03 -13.29 9.31
N MET A 132 -0.18 -13.30 10.62
CA MET A 132 0.87 -13.54 11.62
C MET A 132 1.53 -14.90 11.43
N PHE A 133 0.75 -15.96 11.20
CA PHE A 133 1.24 -17.29 10.93
C PHE A 133 2.07 -17.35 9.62
N LEU A 134 1.59 -16.72 8.55
CA LEU A 134 2.30 -16.65 7.27
C LEU A 134 3.63 -15.90 7.37
N LEU A 135 3.68 -14.84 8.18
CA LEU A 135 4.89 -14.04 8.40
C LEU A 135 5.87 -14.65 9.41
N TRP A 136 5.48 -15.70 10.15
CA TRP A 136 6.30 -16.27 11.23
C TRP A 136 7.64 -16.83 10.73
N LYS A 137 7.69 -17.39 9.51
CA LYS A 137 8.96 -17.83 8.87
C LYS A 137 9.76 -16.69 8.21
N GLY A 138 9.34 -15.45 8.43
CA GLY A 138 9.93 -14.24 7.86
C GLY A 138 9.41 -13.89 6.46
N VAL A 139 9.64 -12.64 6.06
CA VAL A 139 9.17 -12.05 4.79
C VAL A 139 9.74 -12.75 3.55
N GLN A 140 10.78 -13.58 3.71
CA GLN A 140 11.35 -14.37 2.63
C GLN A 140 10.37 -15.42 2.07
N GLY A 141 9.45 -15.93 2.91
CA GLY A 141 8.36 -16.80 2.46
C GLY A 141 7.39 -16.09 1.52
N LEU A 142 7.13 -14.80 1.76
CA LEU A 142 6.21 -13.97 0.98
C LEU A 142 6.74 -13.70 -0.44
N LYS A 143 8.06 -13.55 -0.63
CA LYS A 143 8.68 -13.29 -1.94
C LYS A 143 8.35 -14.35 -3.00
N ARG A 144 8.05 -15.59 -2.58
CA ARG A 144 7.65 -16.67 -3.49
C ARG A 144 6.19 -16.53 -3.94
N PHE A 145 5.33 -15.97 -3.09
CA PHE A 145 3.90 -15.77 -3.35
C PHE A 145 3.60 -14.43 -4.01
N GLU A 146 4.43 -13.40 -3.82
CA GLU A 146 4.30 -12.11 -4.53
C GLU A 146 4.30 -12.29 -6.06
N LYS A 147 5.09 -13.24 -6.58
CA LYS A 147 5.08 -13.55 -8.01
C LYS A 147 3.75 -14.11 -8.50
N PHE A 148 2.99 -14.81 -7.65
CA PHE A 148 1.69 -15.37 -8.00
C PHE A 148 0.55 -14.36 -7.90
N GLY A 149 0.64 -13.37 -7.01
CA GLY A 149 -0.40 -12.34 -6.87
C GLY A 149 -0.34 -11.24 -7.93
N VAL A 150 0.79 -11.13 -8.62
CA VAL A 150 1.09 -10.05 -9.58
C VAL A 150 1.09 -10.54 -11.05
N ILE A 151 1.07 -11.86 -11.28
CA ILE A 151 0.88 -12.51 -12.59
C ILE A 151 -0.59 -12.86 -12.75
#